data_AF-A0A7J4RY74-F1
#
_entry.id   AF-A0A7J4RY74-F1
#
_cell.length_a   1.000
_cell.length_b   1.000
_cell.length_c   1.000
_cell.angle_alpha   90.00
_cell.angle_beta   90.00
_cell.angle_gamma   90.00
#
_symmetry.space_group_name_H-M   'P 1'
#
loop_
_entity.id
_entity.type
_entity.pdbx_description
1 polymer ?
#
loop_
_entity_poly.entity_id
_entity_poly.type
_entity_poly.pdbx_seq_one_letter_code
_entity_poly.pdbx_strand_id
1 'polypeptide(L)'
;SIELELDLPTNDIPEALYWPCEPDQVGTILELGITAGDRQHVHLSKTIAKAMEAGHVRIDRPAIIEVDTTRAIADGNTIFRAGKSVFLTTDMPADYLYQVEEDDPVIGEIVARWESEEEE
;
A
#
# COMPACT_ATOMS: atom_id res chain seq x y z
N SER A 1 -20.87 2.26 -14.80
CA SER A 1 -20.26 2.79 -13.57
C SER A 1 -20.43 4.30 -13.61
N ILE A 2 -20.96 4.89 -12.53
CA ILE A 2 -20.93 6.34 -12.37
C ILE A 2 -19.55 6.61 -11.77
N GLU A 3 -18.70 7.34 -12.50
CA GLU A 3 -17.40 7.79 -12.00
C GLU A 3 -17.70 8.80 -10.89
N LEU A 4 -17.69 8.32 -9.65
CA LEU A 4 -17.82 9.18 -8.47
C LEU A 4 -16.47 9.87 -8.31
N GLU A 5 -16.38 11.12 -8.77
CA GLU A 5 -15.27 12.00 -8.36
C GLU A 5 -15.26 12.08 -6.84
N LEU A 6 -14.17 11.57 -6.25
CA LEU A 6 -13.93 11.72 -4.82
C LEU A 6 -13.69 13.20 -4.53
N ASP A 7 -14.60 13.84 -3.78
CA ASP A 7 -14.39 15.18 -3.22
C ASP A 7 -13.45 15.11 -2.01
N LEU A 8 -12.23 14.62 -2.24
CA LEU A 8 -11.18 14.43 -1.24
C LEU A 8 -9.95 15.28 -1.60
N PRO A 9 -9.20 15.79 -0.60
CA PRO A 9 -7.99 16.56 -0.86
C PRO A 9 -6.92 15.73 -1.57
N THR A 10 -6.23 16.35 -2.53
CA THR A 10 -5.07 15.78 -3.24
C THR A 10 -3.75 16.45 -2.82
N ASN A 11 -3.75 17.15 -1.68
CA ASN A 11 -2.60 17.85 -1.12
C ASN A 11 -1.97 17.09 0.07
N ASP A 12 -0.73 17.47 0.39
CA ASP A 12 0.11 16.86 1.43
C ASP A 12 0.17 15.32 1.34
N ILE A 13 0.30 14.83 0.10
CA ILE A 13 0.55 13.41 -0.15
C ILE A 13 2.01 13.13 0.22
N PRO A 14 2.30 12.17 1.11
CA PRO A 14 3.68 11.77 1.42
C PRO A 14 4.38 11.23 0.20
N GLU A 15 5.69 11.44 0.08
CA GLU A 15 6.52 11.00 -1.06
C GLU A 15 6.48 9.48 -1.30
N ALA A 16 6.21 8.71 -0.25
CA ALA A 16 6.02 7.27 -0.30
C ALA A 16 4.75 6.84 0.45
N LEU A 17 4.03 5.88 -0.11
CA LEU A 17 2.91 5.19 0.51
C LEU A 17 3.06 3.67 0.34
N TYR A 18 2.27 2.88 1.05
CA TYR A 18 2.50 1.44 1.18
C TYR A 18 1.25 0.61 0.95
N TRP A 19 1.40 -0.52 0.28
CA TRP A 19 0.33 -1.47 -0.02
C TRP A 19 0.73 -2.89 0.41
N PRO A 20 -0.08 -3.58 1.22
CA PRO A 20 0.19 -4.97 1.57
C PRO A 20 -0.31 -5.94 0.48
N CYS A 21 0.43 -7.02 0.27
CA CYS A 21 0.04 -8.11 -0.62
C CYS A 21 0.53 -9.47 -0.11
N GLU A 22 0.06 -10.54 -0.74
CA GLU A 22 0.60 -11.88 -0.50
C GLU A 22 2.06 -11.94 -1.00
N PRO A 23 3.00 -12.55 -0.25
CA PRO A 23 4.40 -12.63 -0.67
C PRO A 23 4.61 -13.26 -2.06
N ASP A 24 3.78 -14.23 -2.44
CA ASP A 24 3.84 -14.87 -3.76
C ASP A 24 3.30 -13.99 -4.90
N GLN A 25 2.56 -12.92 -4.60
CA GLN A 25 2.01 -11.99 -5.57
C GLN A 25 2.94 -10.82 -5.89
N VAL A 26 4.01 -10.60 -5.11
CA VAL A 26 4.93 -9.46 -5.27
C VAL A 26 5.42 -9.32 -6.71
N GLY A 27 5.94 -10.40 -7.30
CA GLY A 27 6.44 -10.37 -8.69
C GLY A 27 5.35 -9.96 -9.69
N THR A 28 4.14 -10.50 -9.54
CA THR A 28 3.00 -10.13 -10.39
C THR A 28 2.62 -8.66 -10.24
N ILE A 29 2.64 -8.13 -9.02
CA ILE A 29 2.31 -6.73 -8.73
C ILE A 29 3.37 -5.79 -9.31
N LEU A 30 4.65 -6.13 -9.18
CA LEU A 30 5.75 -5.37 -9.76
C LEU A 30 5.77 -5.42 -11.30
N GLU A 31 5.12 -6.40 -11.92
CA GLU A 31 4.98 -6.49 -13.38
C GLU A 31 3.71 -5.78 -13.90
N LEU A 32 2.59 -5.91 -13.20
CA LEU A 32 1.27 -5.50 -13.71
C LEU A 32 0.70 -4.24 -13.07
N GLY A 33 1.22 -3.82 -11.93
CA GLY A 33 0.66 -2.75 -11.11
C GLY A 33 -0.41 -3.22 -10.12
N ILE A 34 -0.96 -2.27 -9.37
CA ILE A 34 -2.02 -2.50 -8.38
C ILE A 34 -3.35 -2.03 -8.97
N THR A 35 -4.37 -2.89 -8.91
CA THR A 35 -5.74 -2.55 -9.29
C THR A 35 -6.67 -2.65 -8.09
N ALA A 36 -7.77 -1.88 -8.09
CA ALA A 36 -8.74 -1.91 -6.99
C ALA A 36 -9.52 -3.25 -6.88
N GLY A 37 -9.42 -4.13 -7.88
CA GLY A 37 -10.18 -5.38 -7.94
C GLY A 37 -11.68 -5.10 -7.86
N ASP A 38 -12.36 -5.74 -6.90
CA ASP A 38 -13.79 -5.53 -6.65
C ASP A 38 -14.12 -4.20 -5.93
N ARG A 39 -13.10 -3.48 -5.45
CA ARG A 39 -13.26 -2.17 -4.80
C ARG A 39 -13.28 -1.06 -5.86
N GLN A 40 -13.70 0.14 -5.45
CA GLN A 40 -13.66 1.31 -6.31
C GLN A 40 -12.26 1.95 -6.39
N HIS A 41 -11.45 1.81 -5.32
CA HIS A 41 -10.13 2.42 -5.23
C HIS A 41 -9.13 1.50 -4.49
N VAL A 42 -7.87 1.58 -4.89
CA VAL A 42 -6.71 1.08 -4.15
C VAL A 42 -6.54 1.91 -2.88
N HIS A 43 -6.32 1.24 -1.75
CA HIS A 43 -6.18 1.87 -0.42
C HIS A 43 -4.73 1.82 0.07
N LEU A 44 -4.01 2.93 -0.09
CA LEU A 44 -2.61 3.01 0.33
C LEU A 44 -2.50 3.45 1.80
N SER A 45 -1.52 2.89 2.48
CA SER A 45 -1.18 3.20 3.88
C SER A 45 -0.04 4.19 3.96
N LYS A 46 -0.07 5.07 4.96
CA LYS A 46 0.98 6.08 5.15
C LYS A 46 2.34 5.51 5.57
N THR A 47 2.36 4.36 6.22
CA THR A 47 3.59 3.75 6.76
C THR A 47 3.59 2.25 6.54
N ILE A 48 4.79 1.65 6.50
CA ILE A 48 4.99 0.19 6.47
C ILE A 48 4.18 -0.47 7.58
N ALA A 49 4.28 0.02 8.82
CA ALA A 49 3.53 -0.53 9.95
C ALA A 49 2.01 -0.54 9.74
N LYS A 50 1.45 0.51 9.14
CA LYS A 50 0.02 0.56 8.84
C LYS A 50 -0.39 -0.36 7.70
N ALA A 51 0.48 -0.53 6.70
CA ALA A 51 0.26 -1.52 5.64
C ALA A 51 0.31 -2.95 6.19
N MET A 52 1.31 -3.26 7.02
CA MET A 52 1.45 -4.54 7.72
C MET A 52 0.18 -4.86 8.53
N GLU A 53 -0.26 -3.95 9.40
CA GLU A 53 -1.48 -4.11 10.19
C GLU A 53 -2.73 -4.30 9.31
N ALA A 54 -2.86 -3.55 8.22
CA ALA A 54 -4.00 -3.64 7.32
C ALA A 54 -4.04 -4.96 6.53
N GLY A 55 -2.88 -5.45 6.08
CA GLY A 55 -2.71 -6.73 5.39
C GLY A 55 -2.93 -7.91 6.32
N HIS A 56 -2.45 -7.81 7.56
CA HIS A 56 -2.49 -8.88 8.56
C HIS A 56 -3.90 -9.32 8.97
N VAL A 57 -4.92 -8.51 8.65
CA VAL A 57 -6.33 -8.91 8.78
C VAL A 57 -6.66 -10.17 7.95
N ARG A 58 -5.89 -10.47 6.90
CA ARG A 58 -6.13 -11.61 6.00
C ARG A 58 -4.88 -12.40 5.60
N ILE A 59 -3.70 -11.82 5.79
CA ILE A 59 -2.42 -12.38 5.34
C ILE A 59 -1.51 -12.49 6.55
N ASP A 60 -1.14 -13.70 6.98
CA ASP A 60 -0.37 -13.88 8.22
C ASP A 60 0.93 -13.08 8.21
N ARG A 61 1.63 -13.02 7.07
CA ARG A 61 2.87 -12.26 6.89
C ARG A 61 2.83 -11.54 5.53
N PRO A 62 2.22 -10.34 5.45
CA PRO A 62 2.09 -9.64 4.18
C PRO A 62 3.45 -9.10 3.73
N ALA A 63 3.72 -9.22 2.43
CA ALA A 63 4.77 -8.45 1.80
C ALA A 63 4.30 -7.01 1.56
N ILE A 64 5.23 -6.06 1.60
CA ILE A 64 4.91 -4.64 1.46
C ILE A 64 5.47 -4.08 0.16
N ILE A 65 4.60 -3.39 -0.58
CA ILE A 65 4.95 -2.63 -1.77
C ILE A 65 4.97 -1.14 -1.39
N GLU A 66 6.09 -0.49 -1.63
CA GLU A 66 6.21 0.96 -1.62
C GLU A 66 5.73 1.54 -2.96
N VAL A 67 5.03 2.67 -2.87
CA VAL A 67 4.55 3.46 -4.00
C VAL A 67 5.25 4.81 -3.98
N ASP A 68 6.06 5.09 -5.01
CA ASP A 68 6.64 6.42 -5.25
C ASP A 68 5.55 7.37 -5.74
N THR A 69 4.92 8.05 -4.80
CA THR A 69 3.81 8.95 -5.08
C THR A 69 4.29 10.20 -5.80
N THR A 70 5.54 10.62 -5.57
CA THR A 70 6.10 11.83 -6.16
C THR A 70 6.16 11.67 -7.67
N ARG A 71 6.72 10.54 -8.12
CA ARG A 71 6.80 10.21 -9.54
C ARG A 71 5.42 9.90 -10.12
N ALA A 72 4.59 9.13 -9.41
CA ALA A 72 3.24 8.81 -9.87
C ALA A 72 2.40 10.08 -10.11
N ILE A 73 2.43 11.04 -9.18
CA ILE A 73 1.71 12.31 -9.29
C ILE A 73 2.28 13.18 -10.42
N ALA A 74 3.61 13.24 -10.58
CA ALA A 74 4.24 13.99 -11.65
C ALA A 74 3.82 13.47 -13.05
N ASP A 75 3.60 12.16 -13.16
CA ASP A 75 3.15 11.48 -14.39
C ASP A 75 1.61 11.46 -14.54
N GLY A 76 0.87 12.13 -13.66
CA GLY A 76 -0.58 12.37 -13.77
C GLY A 76 -1.49 11.44 -12.98
N ASN A 77 -0.95 10.53 -12.16
CA ASN A 77 -1.75 9.69 -11.29
C ASN A 77 -2.33 10.52 -10.14
N THR A 78 -3.63 10.36 -9.89
CA THR A 78 -4.30 11.08 -8.80
C THR A 78 -4.32 10.25 -7.53
N ILE A 79 -3.87 10.87 -6.42
CA ILE A 79 -3.91 10.26 -5.09
C ILE A 79 -4.70 11.19 -4.16
N PHE A 80 -5.73 10.63 -3.53
CA PHE A 80 -6.61 11.32 -2.61
C PHE A 80 -6.25 10.99 -1.17
N ARG A 81 -6.28 11.99 -0.29
CA ARG A 81 -6.10 11.82 1.15
C ARG A 81 -7.44 11.56 1.83
N ALA A 82 -7.74 10.30 2.11
CA ALA A 82 -8.97 9.88 2.79
C ALA A 82 -8.91 10.04 4.32
N GLY A 83 -7.71 10.11 4.91
CA GLY A 83 -7.54 10.31 6.34
C GLY A 83 -6.10 10.58 6.74
N LYS A 84 -5.80 10.43 8.04
CA LYS A 84 -4.44 10.66 8.58
C LYS A 84 -3.41 9.65 8.06
N SER A 85 -3.85 8.43 7.80
CA SER A 85 -2.98 7.30 7.43
C SER A 85 -3.46 6.52 6.21
N VAL A 86 -4.54 6.97 5.56
CA VAL A 86 -5.20 6.25 4.45
C VAL A 86 -5.31 7.18 3.25
N PHE A 87 -4.91 6.66 2.11
CA PHE A 87 -4.91 7.35 0.82
C PHE A 87 -5.55 6.46 -0.24
N LEU A 88 -6.14 7.06 -1.27
CA LEU A 88 -6.88 6.36 -2.30
C LEU A 88 -6.36 6.72 -3.68
N THR A 89 -6.30 5.75 -4.57
CA THR A 89 -6.07 5.95 -6.00
C THR A 89 -6.87 4.92 -6.80
N THR A 90 -7.12 5.16 -8.08
CA THR A 90 -7.92 4.24 -8.91
C THR A 90 -7.17 2.93 -9.16
N ASP A 91 -5.93 3.07 -9.61
CA ASP A 91 -4.95 2.03 -9.88
C ASP A 91 -3.56 2.65 -9.74
N MET A 92 -2.53 1.81 -9.67
CA MET A 92 -1.15 2.28 -9.61
C MET A 92 -0.28 1.45 -10.57
N PRO A 93 0.25 2.05 -11.65
CA PRO A 93 1.12 1.36 -12.58
C PRO A 93 2.41 0.84 -11.91
N ALA A 94 2.93 -0.27 -12.46
CA ALA A 94 4.14 -0.95 -11.98
C ALA A 94 5.38 -0.03 -11.91
N ASP A 95 5.46 0.97 -12.79
CA ASP A 95 6.59 1.91 -12.88
C ASP A 95 6.91 2.67 -11.59
N TYR A 96 5.95 2.73 -10.66
CA TYR A 96 6.05 3.45 -9.38
C TYR A 96 6.11 2.52 -8.16
N LEU A 97 6.21 1.21 -8.39
CA LEU A 97 6.14 0.20 -7.34
C LEU A 97 7.52 -0.38 -7.04
N TYR A 98 7.82 -0.49 -5.75
CA TYR A 98 9.05 -1.11 -5.27
C TYR A 98 8.72 -2.07 -4.14
N GLN A 99 9.34 -3.24 -4.10
CA GLN A 99 9.24 -4.11 -2.95
C GLN A 99 10.04 -3.49 -1.80
N VAL A 100 9.43 -3.41 -0.61
CA VAL A 100 10.17 -3.16 0.63
C VAL A 100 10.89 -4.45 0.99
N GLU A 101 12.19 -4.36 1.26
CA GLU A 101 13.02 -5.52 1.61
C GLU A 101 12.46 -6.25 2.84
N GLU A 102 12.51 -7.57 2.83
CA GLU A 102 11.97 -8.40 3.92
C GLU A 102 12.74 -8.21 5.24
N ASP A 103 14.00 -7.75 5.17
CA ASP A 103 14.85 -7.44 6.33
C ASP A 103 14.70 -5.98 6.82
N ASP A 104 13.71 -5.23 6.31
CA ASP A 104 13.38 -3.91 6.82
C ASP A 104 13.10 -3.98 8.34
N PRO A 105 13.74 -3.13 9.15
CA PRO A 105 13.64 -3.21 10.61
C PRO A 105 12.22 -3.03 11.13
N VAL A 106 11.35 -2.27 10.44
CA VAL A 106 9.95 -2.10 10.82
C VAL A 106 9.16 -3.39 10.61
N ILE A 107 9.42 -4.10 9.50
CA ILE A 107 8.82 -5.40 9.24
C ILE A 107 9.28 -6.41 10.29
N GLY A 108 10.59 -6.49 10.55
CA GLY A 108 11.16 -7.40 11.54
C GLY A 108 10.61 -7.19 12.95
N GLU A 109 10.48 -5.94 13.40
CA GLU A 109 9.90 -5.62 14.72
C GLU A 109 8.44 -6.08 14.83
N ILE A 110 7.64 -5.86 13.79
CA ILE A 110 6.22 -6.23 13.77
C ILE A 110 6.05 -7.74 13.74
N VAL A 111 6.84 -8.44 12.92
CA VAL A 111 6.80 -9.90 12.83
C VAL A 111 7.19 -10.52 14.17
N ALA A 112 8.27 -10.06 14.79
CA ALA A 112 8.69 -10.55 16.10
C ALA A 112 7.62 -10.35 17.18
N ARG A 113 6.89 -9.22 17.12
CA ARG A 113 5.75 -8.98 18.01
C ARG A 113 4.64 -10.00 17.78
N TRP A 114 4.23 -10.22 16.53
CA TRP A 114 3.16 -11.19 16.23
C TRP A 114 3.55 -12.62 16.63
N GLU A 115 4.79 -13.03 16.39
CA GLU A 115 5.29 -14.34 16.83
C GLU A 115 5.19 -14.50 18.35
N SER A 116 5.54 -13.45 19.12
CA SER A 116 5.39 -13.50 20.57
C SER A 116 3.93 -13.56 21.04
N GLU A 117 3.01 -12.93 20.30
CA GLU A 117 1.57 -12.95 20.60
C GLU A 117 0.93 -14.30 20.23
N GLU A 118 1.49 -15.03 19.27
CA GLU A 118 1.04 -16.37 18.84
C GLU A 118 1.53 -17.49 19.79
N GLU A 119 2.65 -17.27 20.49
CA GLU A 119 3.23 -18.21 21.46
C GLU A 119 2.55 -18.16 22.85
N GLU A 120 1.78 -17.11 23.15
CA GLU A 120 1.03 -16.90 24.41
C GLU A 120 -0.38 -17.53 24.42
#